data_AF-A0A6I5WRH4-F1
#
_entry.id   AF-A0A6I5WRH4-F1
#
_cell.length_a   1.000
_cell.length_b   1.000
_cell.length_c   1.000
_cell.angle_alpha   90.00
_cell.angle_beta   90.00
_cell.angle_gamma   90.00
#
_symmetry.space_group_name_H-M   'P 1'
#
loop_
_entity.id
_entity.type
_entity.pdbx_description
1 polymer ?
#
loop_
_entity_poly.entity_id
_entity_poly.type
_entity_poly.pdbx_seq_one_letter_code
_entity_poly.pdbx_strand_id
1 'polypeptide(L)' 'MPCFDGMYPVIGSWIVGDTACGIGIREDFTAITGNDSHFVPHYFVE' A
#
# COMPACT_ATOMS: atom_id res chain seq x y z
N MET A 1 9.30 -9.69 -4.18
CA MET A 1 8.34 -8.79 -3.52
C MET A 1 7.89 -9.45 -2.23
N PRO A 2 7.71 -8.71 -1.12
CA PRO A 2 7.17 -9.29 0.11
C PRO A 2 5.79 -9.93 -0.15
N CYS A 3 5.53 -11.03 0.54
CA CYS A 3 4.25 -11.73 0.55
C CYS A 3 3.88 -12.02 2.00
N PHE A 4 2.73 -11.53 2.43
CA PHE A 4 2.19 -11.73 3.78
C PHE A 4 0.83 -12.40 3.65
N ASP A 5 0.68 -13.58 4.23
CA ASP A 5 -0.57 -14.34 4.21
C ASP A 5 -1.18 -14.53 2.80
N GLY A 6 -0.32 -14.67 1.79
CA GLY A 6 -0.72 -14.83 0.39
C GLY A 6 -1.04 -13.52 -0.35
N MET A 7 -0.91 -12.38 0.32
CA MET A 7 -1.13 -11.04 -0.24
C MET A 7 0.20 -10.34 -0.50
N TYR A 8 0.25 -9.55 -1.57
CA TYR A 8 1.42 -8.81 -2.00
C TYR A 8 1.19 -7.30 -1.82
N PRO A 9 1.61 -6.71 -0.70
CA PRO A 9 1.36 -5.30 -0.43
C PRO A 9 2.35 -4.37 -1.14
N VAL A 10 1.87 -3.20 -1.50
CA VAL A 10 2.63 -2.06 -2.01
C VAL A 10 2.31 -0.84 -1.16
N ILE A 11 3.36 -0.09 -0.79
CA ILE A 11 3.25 1.19 -0.10
C ILE A 11 3.29 2.32 -1.14
N GLY A 12 2.26 3.16 -1.13
CA GLY A 12 2.24 4.41 -1.88
C GLY A 12 2.49 5.60 -0.95
N SER A 13 3.31 6.56 -1.38
CA SER A 13 3.47 7.86 -0.71
C SER A 13 2.70 8.93 -1.47
N TRP A 14 1.93 9.75 -0.76
CA TRP A 14 1.23 10.89 -1.31
C TRP A 14 2.02 12.16 -1.08
N ILE A 15 2.33 12.85 -2.17
CA ILE A 15 2.99 14.16 -2.15
C ILE A 15 1.97 15.21 -2.56
N VAL A 16 1.82 16.27 -1.76
CA VAL A 16 0.99 17.44 -2.09
C VAL A 16 1.94 18.63 -2.24
N GLY A 17 2.04 19.14 -3.47
CA GLY A 17 3.09 20.10 -3.81
C GLY A 17 4.46 19.42 -3.77
N ASP A 18 5.32 19.87 -2.87
CA ASP A 18 6.67 19.37 -2.61
C ASP A 18 6.78 18.57 -1.29
N THR A 19 5.67 18.40 -0.59
CA THR A 19 5.64 17.85 0.77
C THR A 19 4.96 16.48 0.81
N ALA A 20 5.58 15.52 1.50
CA ALA A 20 4.95 14.23 1.78
C ALA A 20 3.83 14.40 2.82
N CYS A 21 2.62 13.96 2.49
CA CYS A 21 1.42 14.22 3.28
C CYS A 21 0.67 12.95 3.73
N GLY A 22 1.14 11.77 3.33
CA GLY A 22 0.55 10.52 3.79
C GLY A 22 1.08 9.30 3.06
N ILE A 23 0.68 8.13 3.55
CA ILE A 23 0.92 6.85 2.90
C ILE A 23 -0.38 6.09 2.73
N GLY A 24 -0.38 5.12 1.83
CA GLY A 24 -1.44 4.13 1.69
C GLY A 24 -0.83 2.75 1.45
N ILE A 25 -1.55 1.71 1.84
CA ILE A 25 -1.18 0.33 1.55
C ILE A 25 -2.27 -0.26 0.66
N ARG A 26 -1.86 -0.84 -0.46
CA ARG A 26 -2.72 -1.67 -1.31
C ARG A 26 -2.13 -3.06 -1.44
N GLU A 27 -2.97 -4.08 -1.51
CA GLU A 27 -2.51 -5.46 -1.66
C GLU A 27 -3.38 -6.25 -2.62
N ASP A 28 -2.76 -7.24 -3.26
CA ASP A 28 -3.39 -8.15 -4.21
C ASP A 28 -2.95 -9.59 -3.94
N PHE A 29 -3.73 -10.58 -4.40
CA PHE A 29 -3.38 -11.99 -4.34
C PHE A 29 -2.38 -12.39 -5.43
N THR A 30 -2.13 -11.50 -6.40
CA THR A 30 -1.06 -11.66 -7.40
C THR A 30 0.09 -10.69 -7.18
N ALA A 31 1.23 -10.96 -7.81
CA ALA A 31 2.42 -10.14 -7.68
C ALA A 31 2.34 -8.78 -8.40
N ILE A 32 1.23 -8.47 -9.10
CA ILE A 32 1.04 -7.20 -9.81
C ILE A 32 -0.20 -6.53 -9.23
N THR A 33 -0.03 -5.34 -8.64
CA THR A 33 -1.16 -4.55 -8.13
C THR A 33 -2.03 -4.08 -9.29
N GLY A 34 -3.27 -4.54 -9.34
CA GLY A 34 -4.29 -4.13 -10.31
C GLY A 34 -5.19 -3.00 -9.81
N ASN A 35 -6.29 -2.77 -10.54
CA ASN A 35 -7.30 -1.77 -10.16
C ASN A 35 -8.19 -2.25 -9.01
N ASP A 36 -8.42 -3.56 -8.90
CA ASP A 36 -9.28 -4.16 -7.87
C ASP A 36 -8.51 -4.53 -6.59
N SER A 37 -7.21 -4.26 -6.52
CA SER A 37 -6.41 -4.53 -5.31
C SER A 37 -6.97 -3.76 -4.12
N HIS A 38 -7.02 -4.44 -2.98
CA HIS A 38 -7.68 -3.97 -1.78
C HIS A 38 -6.92 -2.80 -1.15
N PHE A 39 -7.66 -1.84 -0.58
CA PHE A 39 -7.07 -0.82 0.30
C PHE A 39 -6.98 -1.37 1.72
N VAL A 40 -5.78 -1.34 2.31
CA VAL A 40 -5.53 -1.91 3.63
C VAL A 40 -5.57 -0.80 4.69
N PRO A 41 -6.40 -0.92 5.74
CA PRO A 41 -6.36 -0.04 6.88
C PRO A 41 -4.99 -0.10 7.56
N HIS A 42 -4.41 1.06 7.87
CA HIS A 42 -3.12 1.16 8.54
C HIS A 42 -3.11 2.29 9.55
N TYR A 43 -2.20 2.21 10.51
CA TYR A 43 -1.97 3.22 11.53
C TYR A 43 -0.47 3.25 11.89
N PHE A 44 -0.01 4.38 12.42
CA PHE A 44 1.37 4.51 12.89
C PHE A 44 1.48 4.06 14.34
N VAL A 45 2.59 3.39 14.66
CA VAL A 45 2.98 3.01 16.01
C VAL A 45 4.25 3.79 16.39
N GLU A 46 4.45 4.02 17.69
CA GLU A 46 5.68 4.62 18.25
C GLU A 46 6.78 3.57 18.44
#